data_AF-A0A6J4WXG1-F1
#
_entry.id   AF-A0A6J4WXG1-F1
#
_cell.length_a   1.000
_cell.length_b   1.000
_cell.length_c   1.000
_cell.angle_alpha   90.00
_cell.angle_beta   90.00
_cell.angle_gamma   90.00
#
_symmetry.space_group_name_H-M   'P 1'
#
loop_
_entity.id
_entity.type
_entity.pdbx_description
1 polymer ?
#
loop_
_entity_poly.entity_id
_entity_poly.type
_entity_poly.pdbx_seq_one_letter_code
_entity_poly.pdbx_strand_id
1 'polypeptide(L)'
;MKILRHIGSLAFVLGLFCTVFAGLPWYVIVADDPAVPWWLKIALFCLLGGILVVLLTVALEQRKAKLSEGETLSTEPESAVLLLNSSTLPDREITDVLGLVQGHTVFAIWLGKDLSALVRLILGGELTEYTEMMGRARETATQRMIAQAAEMGADAIINTRYMTTSVVGSAAELLVYGTAVKLSDSVA
;
A
#
# COMPACT_ATOMS: atom_id res chain seq x y z
N MET A 1 17.12 28.88 -2.11
CA MET A 1 17.59 27.64 -2.78
C MET A 1 16.46 26.64 -3.08
N LYS A 2 15.61 26.25 -2.10
CA LYS A 2 14.49 25.31 -2.34
C LYS A 2 13.49 25.80 -3.42
N ILE A 3 13.17 27.09 -3.42
CA ILE A 3 12.24 27.71 -4.39
C ILE A 3 12.78 27.65 -5.83
N LEU A 4 14.07 27.94 -6.04
CA LEU A 4 14.68 27.91 -7.37
C LEU A 4 14.69 26.49 -7.96
N ARG A 5 14.91 25.46 -7.11
CA ARG A 5 14.82 24.05 -7.48
C ARG A 5 13.39 23.64 -7.84
N HIS A 6 12.38 24.14 -7.13
CA HIS A 6 10.98 23.87 -7.46
C HIS A 6 10.55 24.52 -8.77
N ILE A 7 10.97 25.76 -9.02
CA ILE A 7 10.69 26.46 -10.29
C ILE A 7 11.34 25.72 -11.46
N GLY A 8 12.61 25.32 -11.31
CA GLY A 8 13.33 24.56 -12.35
C GLY A 8 12.69 23.20 -12.63
N SER A 9 12.29 22.46 -11.59
CA SER A 9 11.58 21.17 -11.75
C SER A 9 10.22 21.36 -12.40
N LEU A 10 9.45 22.37 -11.99
CA LEU A 10 8.15 22.68 -12.58
C LEU A 10 8.26 23.03 -14.07
N ALA A 11 9.23 23.87 -14.44
CA ALA A 11 9.48 24.23 -15.83
C ALA A 11 9.91 23.03 -16.68
N PHE A 12 10.76 22.15 -16.13
CA PHE A 12 11.17 20.91 -16.81
C PHE A 12 9.99 19.97 -17.03
N VAL A 13 9.17 19.74 -16.00
CA VAL A 13 7.99 18.87 -16.09
C VAL A 13 6.98 19.42 -17.08
N LEU A 14 6.69 20.73 -17.05
CA LEU A 14 5.78 21.38 -18.00
C LEU A 14 6.33 21.33 -19.43
N GLY A 15 7.64 21.53 -19.64
CA GLY A 15 8.27 21.44 -20.95
C GLY A 15 8.21 20.02 -21.54
N LEU A 16 8.55 19.01 -20.73
CA LEU A 16 8.44 17.60 -21.12
C LEU A 16 6.99 17.24 -21.44
N PHE A 17 6.06 17.66 -20.59
CA PHE A 17 4.63 17.43 -20.77
C PHE A 17 4.12 18.05 -22.07
N CYS A 18 4.41 19.33 -22.35
CA CYS A 18 4.04 19.97 -23.60
C CYS A 18 4.65 19.26 -24.81
N THR A 19 5.90 18.80 -24.72
CA THR A 19 6.56 18.08 -25.82
C THR A 19 5.87 16.74 -26.10
N VAL A 20 5.51 16.00 -25.06
CA VAL A 20 4.93 14.65 -25.18
C VAL A 20 3.45 14.67 -25.55
N PHE A 21 2.65 15.54 -24.93
CA PHE A 21 1.18 15.55 -25.11
C PHE A 21 0.69 16.54 -26.16
N ALA A 22 1.51 17.51 -26.59
CA ALA A 22 1.14 18.47 -27.64
C ALA A 22 2.13 18.45 -28.82
N GLY A 23 3.44 18.48 -28.56
CA GLY A 23 4.47 18.55 -29.61
C GLY A 23 4.54 17.32 -30.51
N LEU A 24 4.70 16.13 -29.91
CA LEU A 24 4.74 14.85 -30.61
C LEU A 24 3.45 14.58 -31.40
N PRO A 25 2.25 14.74 -30.81
CA PRO A 25 1.01 14.56 -31.55
C PRO A 25 0.83 15.56 -32.70
N TRP A 26 1.22 16.82 -32.51
CA TRP A 26 1.22 17.83 -33.57
C TRP A 26 2.15 17.47 -34.72
N TYR A 27 3.39 17.07 -34.42
CA TYR A 27 4.37 16.67 -35.42
C TYR A 27 3.88 15.46 -36.24
N VAL A 28 3.30 14.44 -35.60
CA VAL A 28 2.76 13.25 -36.28
C VAL A 28 1.57 13.58 -37.20
N ILE A 29 0.81 14.64 -36.90
CA ILE A 29 -0.29 15.09 -37.78
C ILE A 29 0.25 15.85 -38.99
N VAL A 30 1.15 16.81 -38.77
CA VAL A 30 1.55 17.82 -39.77
C VAL A 30 2.73 17.35 -40.63
N ALA A 31 3.56 16.43 -40.13
CA ALA A 31 4.64 15.86 -40.93
C ALA A 31 4.08 14.78 -41.89
N ASP A 32 4.33 14.97 -43.18
CA ASP A 32 3.97 14.02 -44.24
C ASP A 32 4.97 12.84 -44.35
N ASP A 33 6.13 12.93 -43.70
CA ASP A 33 7.22 11.94 -43.75
C ASP A 33 7.74 11.62 -42.33
N PRO A 34 7.67 10.36 -41.84
CA PRO A 34 7.14 9.17 -42.50
C PRO A 34 5.60 9.16 -42.56
N ALA A 35 5.03 8.56 -43.61
CA ALA A 35 3.59 8.38 -43.78
C ALA A 35 3.03 7.41 -42.70
N VAL A 36 2.68 7.97 -41.54
CA VAL A 36 2.07 7.20 -40.45
C VAL A 36 0.61 6.89 -40.80
N PRO A 37 0.18 5.62 -40.79
CA PRO A 37 -1.22 5.26 -41.02
C PRO A 37 -2.16 5.99 -40.06
N TRP A 38 -3.31 6.45 -40.55
CA TRP A 38 -4.28 7.24 -39.79
C TRP A 38 -4.75 6.55 -38.50
N TRP A 39 -4.87 5.22 -38.50
CA TRP A 39 -5.22 4.44 -37.31
C TRP A 39 -4.11 4.48 -36.23
N LEU A 40 -2.84 4.55 -36.62
CA LEU A 40 -1.72 4.67 -35.67
C LEU A 40 -1.68 6.08 -35.06
N LYS A 41 -2.00 7.11 -35.85
CA LYS A 41 -2.16 8.48 -35.33
C LYS A 41 -3.26 8.53 -34.27
N ILE A 42 -4.42 7.92 -34.54
CA ILE A 42 -5.53 7.83 -33.58
C ILE A 42 -5.11 7.03 -32.33
N ALA A 43 -4.45 5.88 -32.51
CA ALA A 43 -3.99 5.05 -31.40
C ALA A 43 -3.02 5.81 -30.47
N LEU A 44 -2.09 6.59 -31.03
CA LEU A 44 -1.17 7.44 -30.27
C LEU A 44 -1.92 8.51 -29.48
N PHE A 45 -2.92 9.18 -30.08
CA PHE A 45 -3.75 10.17 -29.40
C PHE A 45 -4.61 9.56 -28.28
N CYS A 46 -5.22 8.40 -28.51
CA CYS A 46 -5.98 7.69 -27.50
C CYS A 46 -5.08 7.24 -26.34
N LEU A 47 -3.85 6.79 -26.64
CA LEU A 47 -2.88 6.39 -25.63
C LEU A 47 -2.40 7.58 -24.79
N LEU A 48 -1.95 8.66 -25.44
CA LEU A 48 -1.51 9.88 -24.75
C LEU A 48 -2.64 10.58 -24.01
N GLY A 49 -3.82 10.71 -24.63
CA GLY A 49 -5.01 11.27 -23.99
C GLY A 49 -5.49 10.43 -22.80
N GLY A 50 -5.48 9.10 -22.92
CA GLY A 50 -5.82 8.18 -21.84
C GLY A 50 -4.87 8.32 -20.65
N ILE A 51 -3.56 8.34 -20.90
CA ILE A 51 -2.55 8.58 -19.85
C ILE A 51 -2.80 9.93 -19.18
N LEU A 52 -3.04 10.99 -19.95
CA LEU A 52 -3.31 12.32 -19.41
C LEU A 52 -4.54 12.34 -18.47
N VAL A 53 -5.64 11.71 -18.88
CA VAL A 53 -6.84 11.62 -18.03
C VAL A 53 -6.54 10.90 -16.72
N VAL A 54 -5.80 9.78 -16.77
CA VAL A 54 -5.39 9.03 -15.57
C VAL A 54 -4.50 9.88 -14.65
N LEU A 55 -3.51 10.61 -15.21
CA LEU A 55 -2.66 11.51 -14.43
C LEU A 55 -3.50 12.58 -13.72
N LEU A 56 -4.51 13.11 -14.41
CA LEU A 56 -5.36 14.20 -13.91
C LEU A 56 -6.34 13.70 -12.84
N THR A 57 -6.95 12.52 -13.02
CA THR A 57 -7.81 11.90 -12.01
C THR A 57 -7.04 11.58 -10.74
N VAL A 58 -5.84 11.01 -10.86
CA VAL A 58 -4.97 10.71 -9.70
C VAL A 58 -4.55 12.00 -8.99
N ALA A 59 -4.20 13.06 -9.73
CA ALA A 59 -3.85 14.35 -9.13
C ALA A 59 -5.01 14.98 -8.33
N LEU A 60 -6.26 14.73 -8.75
CA LEU A 60 -7.44 15.16 -8.00
C LEU A 60 -7.68 14.29 -6.76
N GLU A 61 -7.52 12.97 -6.86
CA GLU A 61 -7.63 12.05 -5.72
C GLU A 61 -6.57 12.30 -4.65
N GLN A 62 -5.34 12.63 -5.04
CA GLN A 62 -4.25 13.01 -4.15
C GLN A 62 -4.63 14.20 -3.24
N ARG A 63 -5.40 15.17 -3.76
CA ARG A 63 -5.88 16.31 -2.95
C ARG A 63 -6.92 15.89 -1.91
N LYS A 64 -7.74 14.88 -2.22
CA LYS A 64 -8.81 14.40 -1.36
C LYS A 64 -8.30 13.49 -0.25
N ALA A 65 -7.35 12.61 -0.54
CA ALA A 65 -6.75 11.71 0.46
C ALA A 65 -6.05 12.48 1.59
N LYS A 66 -5.36 13.58 1.26
CA LYS A 66 -4.73 14.48 2.24
C LYS A 66 -5.72 15.16 3.21
N LEU A 67 -7.01 15.19 2.87
CA LEU A 67 -8.06 15.73 3.74
C LEU A 67 -8.65 14.66 4.68
N SER A 68 -8.38 13.37 4.44
CA SER A 68 -9.05 12.25 5.12
C SER A 68 -8.19 11.57 6.20
N GLU A 69 -6.95 11.99 6.43
CA GLU A 69 -6.03 11.46 7.47
C GLU A 69 -6.49 11.69 8.93
N GLY A 70 -7.76 12.04 9.16
CA GLY A 70 -8.28 12.51 10.45
C GLY A 70 -9.05 11.51 11.32
N GLU A 71 -9.27 10.26 10.91
CA GLU A 71 -10.09 9.32 11.72
C GLU A 71 -9.39 7.98 11.99
N THR A 72 -8.93 7.86 13.24
CA THR A 72 -8.49 6.62 13.89
C THR A 72 -9.72 5.87 14.39
N LEU A 73 -9.84 4.57 14.09
CA LEU A 73 -10.84 3.69 14.70
C LEU A 73 -10.16 2.60 15.50
N SER A 74 -10.16 2.77 16.82
CA SER A 74 -9.93 1.70 17.80
C SER A 74 -11.25 0.99 18.05
N THR A 75 -11.32 -0.30 17.75
CA THR A 75 -12.37 -1.19 18.25
C THR A 75 -11.68 -2.27 19.07
N GLU A 76 -11.75 -2.17 20.40
CA GLU A 76 -11.30 -3.22 21.32
C GLU A 76 -12.37 -4.34 21.35
N PRO A 77 -12.04 -5.60 21.03
CA PRO A 77 -12.94 -6.71 21.31
C PRO A 77 -12.68 -7.28 22.71
N GLU A 78 -13.79 -7.49 23.40
CA GLU A 78 -13.97 -8.19 24.67
C GLU A 78 -13.30 -9.58 24.64
N SER A 79 -12.51 -9.91 25.67
CA SER A 79 -11.77 -11.18 25.86
C SER A 79 -10.62 -11.44 24.86
N ALA A 80 -9.82 -10.42 24.56
CA ALA A 80 -8.73 -10.52 23.60
C ALA A 80 -7.45 -11.17 24.17
N VAL A 81 -6.97 -12.21 23.49
CA VAL A 81 -5.58 -12.65 23.59
C VAL A 81 -4.68 -11.42 23.40
N LEU A 82 -3.82 -11.13 24.37
CA LEU A 82 -3.00 -9.92 24.37
C LEU A 82 -1.80 -10.04 23.42
N LEU A 83 -1.60 -9.07 22.51
CA LEU A 83 -0.48 -9.10 21.56
C LEU A 83 0.65 -8.18 22.01
N LEU A 84 1.87 -8.71 22.06
CA LEU A 84 3.06 -7.99 22.46
C LEU A 84 4.19 -8.21 21.45
N ASN A 85 4.96 -7.16 21.17
CA ASN A 85 6.21 -7.26 20.43
C ASN A 85 7.43 -7.49 21.35
N SER A 86 7.25 -7.34 22.66
CA SER A 86 8.21 -7.69 23.70
C SER A 86 8.18 -9.20 23.99
N SER A 87 9.28 -9.72 24.53
CA SER A 87 9.37 -11.12 24.98
C SER A 87 8.79 -11.34 26.38
N THR A 88 8.53 -10.27 27.12
CA THR A 88 8.02 -10.29 28.49
C THR A 88 6.96 -9.21 28.68
N LEU A 89 6.06 -9.42 29.64
CA LEU A 89 5.04 -8.47 30.05
C LEU A 89 5.40 -7.97 31.47
N PRO A 90 5.45 -6.65 31.72
CA PRO A 90 5.60 -6.16 33.09
C PRO A 90 4.44 -6.63 33.98
N ASP A 91 4.73 -6.91 35.25
CA ASP A 91 3.75 -7.22 36.30
C ASP A 91 2.93 -8.52 36.10
N ARG A 92 3.30 -9.36 35.11
CA ARG A 92 2.79 -10.73 34.95
C ARG A 92 3.89 -11.68 34.51
N GLU A 93 3.93 -12.87 35.08
CA GLU A 93 4.88 -13.92 34.69
C GLU A 93 4.25 -14.88 33.67
N ILE A 94 5.08 -15.46 32.81
CA ILE A 94 4.65 -16.50 31.87
C ILE A 94 4.61 -17.83 32.62
N THR A 95 3.41 -18.42 32.76
CA THR A 95 3.21 -19.70 33.46
C THR A 95 3.45 -20.90 32.55
N ASP A 96 2.99 -20.81 31.30
CA ASP A 96 3.15 -21.86 30.30
C ASP A 96 3.44 -21.28 28.91
N VAL A 97 4.32 -21.94 28.16
CA VAL A 97 4.56 -21.66 26.74
C VAL A 97 3.81 -22.69 25.91
N LEU A 98 2.80 -22.22 25.16
CA LEU A 98 1.91 -23.09 24.40
C LEU A 98 2.47 -23.43 23.01
N GLY A 99 3.31 -22.54 22.46
CA GLY A 99 4.06 -22.79 21.22
C GLY A 99 3.98 -21.65 20.21
N LEU A 100 4.45 -21.91 18.99
CA LEU A 100 4.40 -20.98 17.87
C LEU A 100 2.96 -20.84 17.36
N VAL A 101 2.51 -19.60 17.21
CA VAL A 101 1.30 -19.24 16.48
C VAL A 101 1.63 -18.35 15.30
N GLN A 102 0.85 -18.46 14.23
CA GLN A 102 1.05 -17.73 13.00
C GLN A 102 -0.26 -17.49 12.25
N GLY A 103 -0.28 -16.43 11.46
CA GLY A 103 -1.33 -16.14 10.50
C GLY A 103 -0.72 -15.53 9.26
N HIS A 104 -1.22 -15.91 8.09
CA HIS A 104 -0.72 -15.39 6.83
C HIS A 104 -1.88 -15.11 5.88
N THR A 105 -1.63 -14.25 4.91
CA THR A 105 -2.56 -13.96 3.82
C THR A 105 -1.81 -13.42 2.61
N VAL A 106 -2.34 -13.68 1.42
CA VAL A 106 -1.81 -13.15 0.16
C VAL A 106 -2.85 -12.23 -0.44
N PHE A 107 -2.47 -10.99 -0.73
CA PHE A 107 -3.33 -10.02 -1.39
C PHE A 107 -2.75 -9.65 -2.75
N ALA A 108 -3.62 -9.55 -3.74
CA ALA A 108 -3.29 -9.05 -5.07
C ALA A 108 -3.99 -7.71 -5.32
N ILE A 109 -3.31 -6.81 -6.02
CA ILE A 109 -3.89 -5.53 -6.44
C ILE A 109 -4.46 -5.67 -7.84
N TRP A 110 -5.69 -5.19 -8.00
CA TRP A 110 -6.38 -5.15 -9.28
C TRP A 110 -5.68 -4.18 -10.25
N LEU A 111 -5.63 -4.56 -11.54
CA LEU A 111 -4.81 -3.92 -12.57
C LEU A 111 -4.99 -2.38 -12.67
N GLY A 112 -6.20 -1.85 -12.51
CA GLY A 112 -6.40 -0.40 -12.59
C GLY A 112 -5.96 0.39 -11.35
N LYS A 113 -5.97 -0.21 -10.15
CA LYS A 113 -5.33 0.38 -8.96
C LYS A 113 -3.80 0.34 -9.08
N ASP A 114 -3.28 -0.63 -9.83
CA ASP A 114 -1.86 -0.73 -10.10
C ASP A 114 -1.36 0.37 -11.05
N LEU A 115 -2.19 0.77 -12.02
CA LEU A 115 -1.89 1.89 -12.91
C LEU A 115 -1.86 3.24 -12.16
N SER A 116 -2.79 3.47 -11.23
CA SER A 116 -2.76 4.69 -10.39
C SER A 116 -1.51 4.74 -9.51
N ALA A 117 -1.10 3.59 -8.94
CA ALA A 117 0.13 3.45 -8.19
C ALA A 117 1.38 3.73 -9.04
N LEU A 118 1.42 3.23 -10.28
CA LEU A 118 2.54 3.50 -11.21
C LEU A 118 2.67 4.99 -11.51
N VAL A 119 1.55 5.69 -11.71
CA VAL A 119 1.54 7.14 -11.89
C VAL A 119 2.08 7.86 -10.65
N ARG A 120 1.65 7.47 -9.45
CA ARG A 120 2.10 8.05 -8.18
C ARG A 120 3.59 7.78 -7.93
N LEU A 121 4.11 6.64 -8.39
CA LEU A 121 5.53 6.33 -8.32
C LEU A 121 6.37 7.30 -9.17
N ILE A 122 5.89 7.64 -10.36
CA ILE A 122 6.58 8.56 -11.29
C ILE A 122 6.49 10.00 -10.81
N LEU A 123 5.29 10.46 -10.44
CA LEU A 123 5.05 11.85 -10.03
C LEU A 123 5.43 12.13 -8.57
N GLY A 124 5.64 11.07 -7.78
CA GLY A 124 5.82 11.14 -6.34
C GLY A 124 4.49 11.23 -5.59
N GLY A 125 4.42 10.57 -4.43
CA GLY A 125 3.25 10.53 -3.56
C GLY A 125 3.11 9.18 -2.86
N GLU A 126 2.21 9.09 -1.89
CA GLU A 126 1.93 7.83 -1.21
C GLU A 126 1.14 6.87 -2.11
N LEU A 127 1.52 5.59 -2.10
CA LEU A 127 0.81 4.50 -2.75
C LEU A 127 -0.40 4.06 -1.90
N THR A 128 -1.40 4.93 -1.75
CA THR A 128 -2.52 4.72 -0.83
C THR A 128 -3.24 3.39 -1.00
N GLU A 129 -3.35 2.91 -2.24
CA GLU A 129 -3.99 1.64 -2.58
C GLU A 129 -3.19 0.44 -2.05
N TYR A 130 -1.86 0.54 -2.07
CA TYR A 130 -0.97 -0.43 -1.45
C TYR A 130 -1.01 -0.30 0.08
N THR A 131 -1.04 0.92 0.64
CA THR A 131 -1.18 1.14 2.09
C THR A 131 -2.48 0.52 2.62
N GLU A 132 -3.61 0.78 1.98
CA GLU A 132 -4.93 0.23 2.34
C GLU A 132 -4.95 -1.30 2.22
N MET A 133 -4.37 -1.84 1.14
CA MET A 133 -4.24 -3.28 0.96
C MET A 133 -3.41 -3.92 2.07
N MET A 134 -2.25 -3.34 2.41
CA MET A 134 -1.38 -3.83 3.47
C MET A 134 -2.04 -3.73 4.86
N GLY A 135 -2.87 -2.71 5.10
CA GLY A 135 -3.68 -2.60 6.31
C GLY A 135 -4.64 -3.79 6.49
N ARG A 136 -5.44 -4.08 5.45
CA ARG A 136 -6.37 -5.22 5.45
C ARG A 136 -5.65 -6.57 5.54
N ALA A 137 -4.49 -6.69 4.88
CA ALA A 137 -3.65 -7.87 4.97
C ALA A 137 -3.17 -8.11 6.40
N ARG A 138 -2.70 -7.05 7.06
CA ARG A 138 -2.30 -7.09 8.47
C ARG A 138 -3.42 -7.56 9.36
N GLU A 139 -4.58 -6.91 9.28
CA GLU A 139 -5.74 -7.28 10.10
C GLU A 139 -6.14 -8.75 9.91
N THR A 140 -6.25 -9.21 8.67
CA THR A 140 -6.62 -10.59 8.36
C THR A 140 -5.61 -11.60 8.91
N ALA A 141 -4.32 -11.35 8.72
CA ALA A 141 -3.26 -12.22 9.21
C ALA A 141 -3.23 -12.25 10.75
N THR A 142 -3.37 -11.09 11.40
CA THR A 142 -3.42 -10.95 12.86
C THR A 142 -4.60 -11.72 13.44
N GLN A 143 -5.80 -11.58 12.86
CA GLN A 143 -6.99 -12.30 13.34
C GLN A 143 -6.83 -13.83 13.23
N ARG A 144 -6.20 -14.32 12.15
CA ARG A 144 -5.90 -15.75 12.00
C ARG A 144 -4.91 -16.25 13.07
N MET A 145 -3.89 -15.47 13.39
CA MET A 145 -2.94 -15.80 14.45
C MET A 145 -3.60 -15.78 15.83
N ILE A 146 -4.47 -14.80 16.10
CA ILE A 146 -5.25 -14.70 17.34
C ILE A 146 -6.17 -15.90 17.48
N ALA A 147 -6.89 -16.28 16.43
CA ALA A 147 -7.77 -17.44 16.45
C ALA A 147 -6.99 -18.72 16.81
N GLN A 148 -5.81 -18.92 16.20
CA GLN A 148 -4.95 -20.05 16.54
C GLN A 148 -4.50 -20.02 18.02
N ALA A 149 -4.13 -18.85 18.55
CA ALA A 149 -3.75 -18.72 19.95
C ALA A 149 -4.93 -18.96 20.91
N ALA A 150 -6.13 -18.51 20.54
CA ALA A 150 -7.35 -18.73 21.31
C ALA A 150 -7.74 -20.21 21.36
N GLU A 151 -7.59 -20.94 20.25
CA GLU A 151 -7.77 -22.41 20.22
C GLU A 151 -6.81 -23.15 21.17
N MET A 152 -5.63 -22.59 21.40
CA MET A 152 -4.64 -23.11 22.36
C MET A 152 -4.93 -22.69 23.81
N GLY A 153 -5.92 -21.83 24.04
CA GLY A 153 -6.22 -21.25 25.35
C GLY A 153 -5.12 -20.31 25.85
N ALA A 154 -4.49 -19.57 24.95
CA ALA A 154 -3.47 -18.57 25.28
C ALA A 154 -4.09 -17.30 25.86
N ASP A 155 -3.40 -16.71 26.83
CA ASP A 155 -3.75 -15.39 27.36
C ASP A 155 -3.05 -14.27 26.57
N ALA A 156 -1.87 -14.58 25.99
CA ALA A 156 -1.09 -13.63 25.23
C ALA A 156 -0.27 -14.28 24.10
N ILE A 157 0.13 -13.46 23.13
CA ILE A 157 1.12 -13.76 22.10
C ILE A 157 2.28 -12.77 22.27
N ILE A 158 3.43 -13.29 22.69
CA ILE A 158 4.66 -12.50 22.88
C ILE A 158 5.56 -12.59 21.65
N ASN A 159 6.52 -11.66 21.56
CA ASN A 159 7.50 -11.57 20.48
C ASN A 159 6.84 -11.58 19.09
N THR A 160 5.71 -10.88 18.96
CA THR A 160 4.97 -10.77 17.70
C THR A 160 5.83 -10.08 16.65
N ARG A 161 5.91 -10.68 15.46
CA ARG A 161 6.66 -10.18 14.29
C ARG A 161 5.79 -10.25 13.05
N TYR A 162 5.86 -9.19 12.25
CA TYR A 162 5.24 -9.12 10.93
C TYR A 162 6.33 -9.20 9.87
N MET A 163 6.09 -10.00 8.84
CA MET A 163 6.93 -10.14 7.66
C MET A 163 6.08 -9.98 6.42
N THR A 164 6.68 -9.41 5.39
CA THR A 164 6.04 -9.24 4.09
C THR A 164 6.95 -9.80 3.01
N THR A 165 6.40 -10.46 2.01
CA THR A 165 7.17 -10.99 0.88
C THR A 165 6.40 -10.75 -0.41
N SER A 166 7.10 -10.31 -1.46
CA SER A 166 6.51 -10.25 -2.80
C SER A 166 6.40 -11.67 -3.34
N VAL A 167 5.21 -12.07 -3.78
CA VAL A 167 4.95 -13.43 -4.27
C VAL A 167 5.04 -13.45 -5.79
N VAL A 168 4.21 -12.64 -6.46
CA VAL A 168 4.12 -12.55 -7.91
C VAL A 168 3.53 -11.20 -8.29
N GLY A 169 4.22 -10.44 -9.14
CA GLY A 169 3.72 -9.18 -9.67
C GLY A 169 3.12 -8.25 -8.59
N SER A 170 1.91 -7.76 -8.83
CA SER A 170 1.14 -6.90 -7.93
C SER A 170 0.54 -7.62 -6.70
N ALA A 171 1.09 -8.78 -6.31
CA ALA A 171 0.65 -9.55 -5.16
C ALA A 171 1.74 -9.73 -4.09
N ALA A 172 1.35 -9.55 -2.83
CA ALA A 172 2.22 -9.66 -1.68
C ALA A 172 1.60 -10.54 -0.59
N GLU A 173 2.45 -11.33 0.05
CA GLU A 173 2.15 -12.06 1.26
C GLU A 173 2.44 -11.18 2.48
N LEU A 174 1.57 -11.27 3.47
CA LEU A 174 1.82 -10.79 4.82
C LEU A 174 1.66 -11.95 5.80
N LEU A 175 2.74 -12.23 6.52
CA LEU A 175 2.84 -13.24 7.57
C LEU A 175 3.03 -12.54 8.91
N VAL A 176 2.32 -12.99 9.93
CA VAL A 176 2.54 -12.62 11.33
C VAL A 176 2.74 -13.89 12.13
N TYR A 177 3.68 -13.85 13.07
CA TYR A 177 3.94 -14.96 13.98
C TYR A 177 4.39 -14.47 15.35
N GLY A 178 4.26 -15.34 16.35
CA GLY A 178 4.69 -15.09 17.72
C GLY A 178 4.59 -16.35 18.57
N THR A 179 4.79 -16.21 19.87
CA THR A 179 4.70 -17.33 20.82
C THR A 179 3.46 -17.17 21.69
N ALA A 180 2.54 -18.12 21.63
CA ALA A 180 1.39 -18.20 22.50
C ALA A 180 1.81 -18.63 23.91
N VAL A 181 1.33 -17.91 24.92
CA VAL A 181 1.67 -18.14 26.33
C VAL A 181 0.45 -17.99 27.23
N LYS A 182 0.52 -18.64 28.40
CA LYS A 182 -0.35 -18.32 29.54
C LYS A 182 0.35 -17.37 30.50
N LEU A 183 -0.43 -16.52 31.14
CA LEU A 183 0.06 -15.54 32.09
C LEU A 183 -0.41 -15.89 33.50
N SER A 184 0.37 -15.50 34.50
CA SER A 184 -0.10 -15.48 35.88
C SER A 184 -1.21 -14.45 36.04
N ASP A 185 -2.11 -14.67 37.00
CA ASP A 185 -3.04 -13.62 37.45
C ASP A 185 -2.24 -12.37 37.85
N SER A 186 -2.80 -11.18 37.62
CA SER A 186 -2.12 -9.94 38.03
C SER A 186 -1.95 -9.94 39.55
N VAL A 187 -0.71 -9.78 40.01
CA VAL A 187 -0.44 -9.54 41.43
C VAL A 187 -1.00 -8.15 41.75
N ALA A 188 -2.00 -8.11 42.64
CA ALA A 188 -2.65 -6.89 43.11
C ALA A 188 -1.70 -6.00 43.92
#